data_AF-A0A1E3J342-F1
#
_entry.id   AF-A0A1E3J342-F1
#
_cell.length_a   1.000
_cell.length_b   1.000
_cell.length_c   1.000
_cell.angle_alpha   90.00
_cell.angle_beta   90.00
_cell.angle_gamma   90.00
#
_symmetry.space_group_name_H-M   'P 1'
#
loop_
_entity.id
_entity.type
_entity.pdbx_description
1 polymer ?
#
loop_
_entity_poly.entity_id
_entity_poly.type
_entity_poly.pdbx_seq_one_letter_code
_entity_poly.pdbx_strand_id
1 'polypeptide(L)'
;MSLRSAPSSPPPFFYPYDPDSPLLVIKGIISTATFGAATGASIGVAQSLNPTVLAMNMTLNMSIAGLGFFALREYIISPLLLSIEATPGHSICLHELQRRLDPLETIGQGEAPTVGQRRTERILDSALAGGLTGGVLSAAFRGRGTFGKAAFTSGLITSTLQLGVNQFRVMRLNYLAGESSPSPAGSTPPSTPPPVSLPPTPTFDTLKSDLPIPQPADKPSLPERMMTSLSTFLPVRKLTNQEYLETLEKKKEGVETRLKEIADEEVRMYEWADRQGKQPS
;
A
#
# COMPACT_ATOMS: atom_id res chain seq x y z
N MET A 1 17.60 -49.63 24.29
CA MET A 1 17.95 -49.43 22.86
C MET A 1 16.81 -48.64 22.22
N SER A 2 16.92 -47.31 22.17
CA SER A 2 15.93 -46.47 21.50
C SER A 2 16.16 -46.52 19.99
N LEU A 3 15.19 -47.07 19.27
CA LEU A 3 15.18 -47.07 17.81
C LEU A 3 15.04 -45.62 17.35
N ARG A 4 16.13 -45.09 16.80
CA ARG A 4 16.19 -43.78 16.15
C ARG A 4 15.36 -43.90 14.87
N SER A 5 14.12 -43.42 14.89
CA SER A 5 13.26 -43.32 13.71
C SER A 5 14.00 -42.51 12.65
N ALA A 6 14.19 -43.09 11.46
CA ALA A 6 14.81 -42.41 10.33
C ALA A 6 13.96 -41.17 9.95
N PRO A 7 14.59 -40.06 9.54
CA PRO A 7 13.86 -38.88 9.08
C PRO A 7 13.06 -39.26 7.83
N SER A 8 11.73 -39.17 7.92
CA SER A 8 10.84 -39.32 6.77
C SER A 8 11.24 -38.29 5.72
N SER A 9 11.60 -38.76 4.53
CA SER A 9 11.85 -37.91 3.36
C SER A 9 10.67 -36.94 3.18
N PRO A 10 10.92 -35.63 3.02
CA PRO A 10 9.86 -34.64 2.91
C PRO A 10 8.97 -34.98 1.71
N PRO A 11 7.63 -34.84 1.84
CA PRO A 11 6.72 -35.11 0.73
C PRO A 11 7.05 -34.23 -0.48
N PRO A 12 6.85 -34.72 -1.70
CA PRO A 12 7.15 -33.97 -2.91
C PRO A 12 6.23 -32.75 -2.99
N PHE A 13 6.83 -31.55 -2.93
CA PHE A 13 6.16 -30.27 -3.20
C PHE A 13 4.87 -30.03 -2.40
N PHE A 14 4.99 -29.94 -1.07
CA PHE A 14 3.95 -29.26 -0.30
C PHE A 14 4.03 -27.76 -0.61
N TYR A 15 2.96 -27.19 -1.19
CA TYR A 15 2.84 -25.76 -1.43
C TYR A 15 2.10 -25.18 -0.22
N PRO A 16 2.80 -24.62 0.79
CA PRO A 16 2.14 -24.07 1.96
C PRO A 16 1.28 -22.88 1.51
N TYR A 17 -0.04 -23.09 1.52
CA TYR A 17 -1.02 -22.07 1.22
C TYR A 17 -1.54 -21.48 2.51
N ASP A 18 -1.48 -20.16 2.64
CA ASP A 18 -2.08 -19.46 3.78
C ASP A 18 -3.60 -19.33 3.53
N PRO A 19 -4.48 -19.90 4.38
CA PRO A 19 -5.92 -19.78 4.20
C PRO A 19 -6.43 -18.32 4.24
N ASP A 20 -5.66 -17.39 4.83
CA ASP A 20 -6.02 -15.97 4.91
C ASP A 20 -5.66 -15.18 3.63
N SER A 21 -4.93 -15.78 2.69
CA SER A 21 -4.49 -15.16 1.44
C SER A 21 -5.59 -14.45 0.64
N PRO A 22 -6.79 -15.02 0.42
CA PRO A 22 -7.85 -14.34 -0.34
C PRO A 22 -8.30 -13.05 0.34
N LEU A 23 -8.37 -13.07 1.67
CA LEU A 23 -8.81 -11.94 2.47
C LEU A 23 -7.75 -10.83 2.48
N LEU A 24 -6.46 -11.18 2.50
CA LEU A 24 -5.37 -10.22 2.32
C LEU A 24 -5.41 -9.54 0.96
N VAL A 25 -5.67 -10.32 -0.10
CA VAL A 25 -5.77 -9.80 -1.47
C VAL A 25 -6.95 -8.83 -1.60
N ILE A 26 -8.14 -9.20 -1.09
CA ILE A 26 -9.32 -8.34 -1.11
C ILE A 26 -9.07 -7.03 -0.36
N LYS A 27 -8.50 -7.11 0.86
CA LYS A 27 -8.14 -5.91 1.65
C LYS A 27 -7.16 -5.02 0.90
N GLY A 28 -6.16 -5.64 0.26
CA GLY A 28 -5.19 -4.94 -0.57
C GLY A 28 -5.85 -4.19 -1.72
N ILE A 29 -6.72 -4.87 -2.49
CA ILE A 29 -7.44 -4.27 -3.62
C ILE A 29 -8.29 -3.10 -3.17
N ILE A 30 -9.08 -3.25 -2.10
CA ILE A 30 -9.91 -2.18 -1.56
C ILE A 30 -9.04 -0.99 -1.15
N SER A 31 -7.91 -1.23 -0.48
CA SER A 31 -6.97 -0.18 -0.09
C SER A 31 -6.35 0.54 -1.28
N THR A 32 -6.01 -0.17 -2.36
CA THR A 32 -5.48 0.46 -3.58
C THR A 32 -6.57 1.21 -4.35
N ALA A 33 -7.81 0.71 -4.33
CA ALA A 33 -8.96 1.35 -4.95
C ALA A 33 -9.27 2.68 -4.26
N THR A 34 -9.33 2.70 -2.92
CA THR A 34 -9.56 3.93 -2.15
C THR A 34 -8.44 4.94 -2.33
N PHE A 35 -7.18 4.47 -2.36
CA PHE A 35 -6.05 5.34 -2.66
C PHE A 35 -6.12 5.92 -4.08
N GLY A 36 -6.50 5.10 -5.07
CA GLY A 36 -6.74 5.55 -6.44
C GLY A 36 -7.87 6.56 -6.56
N ALA A 37 -8.98 6.35 -5.85
CA ALA A 37 -10.11 7.26 -5.79
C ALA A 37 -9.70 8.61 -5.19
N ALA A 38 -9.03 8.59 -4.04
CA ALA A 38 -8.54 9.80 -3.38
C ALA A 38 -7.58 10.57 -4.29
N THR A 39 -6.61 9.89 -4.89
CA THR A 39 -5.64 10.49 -5.81
C THR A 39 -6.32 11.10 -7.03
N GLY A 40 -7.23 10.37 -7.67
CA GLY A 40 -7.95 10.85 -8.85
C GLY A 40 -8.87 12.03 -8.55
N ALA A 41 -9.54 12.02 -7.40
CA ALA A 41 -10.37 13.15 -6.94
C ALA A 41 -9.49 14.39 -6.68
N SER A 42 -8.36 14.24 -5.98
CA SER A 42 -7.43 15.35 -5.70
C SER A 42 -6.87 15.96 -6.97
N ILE A 43 -6.43 15.14 -7.93
CA ILE A 43 -5.95 15.63 -9.23
C ILE A 43 -7.07 16.31 -10.01
N GLY A 44 -8.29 15.77 -9.96
CA GLY A 44 -9.45 16.32 -10.66
C GLY A 44 -9.78 17.73 -10.17
N VAL A 45 -9.79 17.94 -8.85
CA VAL A 45 -9.96 19.26 -8.23
C VAL A 45 -8.81 20.19 -8.61
N ALA A 46 -7.56 19.73 -8.53
CA ALA A 46 -6.39 20.55 -8.82
C ALA A 46 -6.30 21.00 -10.30
N GLN A 47 -6.84 20.21 -11.23
CA GLN A 47 -6.82 20.50 -12.67
C GLN A 47 -8.14 21.08 -13.19
N SER A 48 -9.11 21.38 -12.32
CA SER A 48 -10.45 21.86 -12.69
C SER A 48 -11.18 20.94 -13.69
N LEU A 49 -10.92 19.63 -13.62
CA LEU A 49 -11.62 18.59 -14.38
C LEU A 49 -12.73 17.98 -13.51
N ASN A 50 -13.63 17.20 -14.11
CA ASN A 50 -14.66 16.48 -13.34
C ASN A 50 -13.99 15.47 -12.38
N PRO A 51 -13.99 15.72 -11.05
CA PRO A 51 -13.22 14.92 -10.10
C PRO A 51 -13.76 13.50 -9.98
N THR A 52 -15.06 13.31 -10.17
CA THR A 52 -15.71 12.00 -10.08
C THR A 52 -15.29 11.08 -11.22
N VAL A 53 -15.26 11.58 -12.45
CA VAL A 53 -14.83 10.79 -13.62
C VAL A 53 -13.37 10.39 -13.50
N LEU A 54 -12.50 11.31 -13.07
CA LEU A 54 -11.09 11.03 -12.89
C LEU A 54 -10.82 10.07 -11.72
N ALA A 55 -11.54 10.24 -10.61
CA ALA A 55 -11.50 9.32 -9.47
C ALA A 55 -11.91 7.90 -9.87
N MET A 56 -13.01 7.73 -10.61
CA MET A 56 -13.47 6.42 -11.08
C MET A 56 -12.45 5.74 -12.00
N ASN A 57 -11.92 6.46 -12.99
CA ASN A 57 -10.91 5.92 -13.91
C ASN A 57 -9.62 5.50 -13.16
N MET A 58 -9.15 6.31 -12.23
CA MET A 58 -7.98 5.97 -11.41
C MET A 58 -8.26 4.80 -10.45
N THR A 59 -9.46 4.73 -9.88
CA THR A 59 -9.90 3.62 -9.03
C THR A 59 -9.87 2.31 -9.78
N LEU A 60 -10.44 2.25 -10.99
CA LEU A 60 -10.44 1.04 -11.81
C LEU A 60 -9.03 0.61 -12.20
N ASN A 61 -8.21 1.56 -12.68
CA ASN A 61 -6.82 1.26 -13.06
C ASN A 61 -5.98 0.77 -11.86
N MET A 62 -6.13 1.41 -10.70
CA MET A 62 -5.44 0.99 -9.47
C MET A 62 -5.97 -0.33 -8.91
N SER A 63 -7.27 -0.63 -9.08
CA SER A 63 -7.84 -1.91 -8.65
C SER A 63 -7.32 -3.06 -9.49
N ILE A 64 -7.21 -2.88 -10.81
CA ILE A 64 -6.65 -3.90 -11.72
C ILE A 64 -5.16 -4.12 -11.41
N ALA A 65 -4.40 -3.03 -11.26
CA ALA A 65 -2.98 -3.12 -10.89
C ALA A 65 -2.79 -3.75 -9.49
N GLY A 66 -3.63 -3.37 -8.53
CA GLY A 66 -3.65 -3.92 -7.17
C GLY A 66 -4.00 -5.40 -7.15
N LEU A 67 -5.01 -5.83 -7.90
CA LEU A 67 -5.37 -7.24 -8.06
C LEU A 67 -4.18 -8.04 -8.60
N GLY A 68 -3.55 -7.58 -9.68
CA GLY A 68 -2.36 -8.22 -10.24
C GLY A 68 -1.23 -8.31 -9.22
N PHE A 69 -0.94 -7.21 -8.52
CA PHE A 69 0.12 -7.16 -7.51
C PHE A 69 -0.14 -8.10 -6.34
N PHE A 70 -1.30 -8.01 -5.69
CA PHE A 70 -1.61 -8.80 -4.51
C PHE A 70 -1.80 -10.28 -4.86
N ALA A 71 -2.45 -10.60 -5.99
CA ALA A 71 -2.59 -11.98 -6.42
C ALA A 71 -1.22 -12.60 -6.72
N LEU A 72 -0.36 -11.89 -7.45
CA LEU A 72 0.97 -12.39 -7.78
C LEU A 72 1.84 -12.56 -6.53
N ARG A 73 1.81 -11.59 -5.62
CA ARG A 73 2.53 -11.64 -4.35
C ARG A 73 2.11 -12.86 -3.53
N GLU A 74 0.81 -13.04 -3.35
CA GLU A 74 0.28 -13.98 -2.38
C GLU A 74 0.20 -15.42 -2.93
N TYR A 75 -0.17 -15.59 -4.20
CA TYR A 75 -0.39 -16.92 -4.79
C TYR A 75 0.80 -17.48 -5.57
N ILE A 76 1.79 -16.65 -5.92
CA ILE A 76 2.94 -17.11 -6.71
C ILE A 76 4.25 -16.86 -5.96
N ILE A 77 4.49 -15.61 -5.57
CA ILE A 77 5.80 -15.21 -5.02
C ILE A 77 6.00 -15.69 -3.59
N SER A 78 5.07 -15.42 -2.68
CA SER A 78 5.22 -15.79 -1.27
C SER A 78 5.41 -17.30 -1.08
N PRO A 79 4.62 -18.20 -1.70
CA PRO A 79 4.86 -19.63 -1.49
C PRO A 79 6.11 -20.14 -2.23
N LEU A 80 6.50 -19.52 -3.34
CA LEU A 80 7.76 -19.84 -4.02
C LEU A 80 8.96 -19.46 -3.15
N LEU A 81 8.95 -18.28 -2.52
CA LEU A 81 10.00 -17.86 -1.59
C LEU A 81 10.04 -18.71 -0.32
N LEU A 82 8.87 -19.14 0.19
CA LEU A 82 8.77 -20.11 1.28
C LEU A 82 9.41 -21.45 0.90
N SER A 83 9.16 -21.94 -0.32
CA SER A 83 9.71 -23.22 -0.79
C SER A 83 11.23 -23.26 -0.94
N ILE A 84 11.86 -22.10 -1.16
CA ILE A 84 13.31 -21.97 -1.34
C ILE A 84 14.01 -21.65 -0.01
N GLU A 85 13.25 -21.37 1.07
CA GLU A 85 13.77 -20.87 2.34
C GLU A 85 14.74 -19.68 2.15
N ALA A 86 14.46 -18.84 1.14
CA ALA A 86 15.41 -17.86 0.62
C ALA A 86 15.82 -16.77 1.63
N THR A 87 15.14 -16.66 2.76
CA THR A 87 15.43 -15.68 3.80
C THR A 87 15.17 -16.28 5.18
N PRO A 88 15.99 -15.98 6.21
CA PRO A 88 15.74 -16.43 7.58
C PRO A 88 14.38 -15.98 8.17
N GLY A 89 13.73 -14.97 7.58
CA GLY A 89 12.34 -14.62 7.93
C GLY A 89 11.29 -15.60 7.39
N HIS A 90 11.58 -16.27 6.28
CA HIS A 90 10.68 -17.25 5.67
C HIS A 90 10.67 -18.56 6.45
N SER A 91 11.81 -19.01 6.97
CA SER A 91 11.85 -20.21 7.82
C SER A 91 11.04 -20.01 9.11
N ILE A 92 11.11 -18.83 9.73
CA ILE A 92 10.28 -18.49 10.89
C ILE A 92 8.80 -18.44 10.52
N CYS A 93 8.46 -17.84 9.37
CA CYS A 93 7.08 -17.78 8.89
C CYS A 93 6.51 -19.19 8.60
N LEU A 94 7.32 -20.08 8.01
CA LEU A 94 6.94 -21.46 7.76
C LEU A 94 6.72 -22.22 9.07
N HIS A 95 7.60 -22.05 10.05
CA HIS A 95 7.41 -22.59 11.39
C HIS A 95 6.12 -22.06 12.05
N GLU A 96 5.81 -20.77 11.90
CA GLU A 96 4.59 -20.16 12.43
C GLU A 96 3.34 -20.73 11.74
N LEU A 97 3.37 -20.89 10.42
CA LEU A 97 2.30 -21.53 9.64
C LEU A 97 2.09 -22.98 10.07
N GLN A 98 3.18 -23.74 10.21
CA GLN A 98 3.14 -25.13 10.66
C GLN A 98 2.58 -25.24 12.09
N ARG A 99 2.93 -24.30 12.98
CA ARG A 99 2.37 -24.20 14.33
C ARG A 99 0.88 -23.88 14.33
N ARG A 100 0.39 -23.06 13.40
CA ARG A 100 -1.06 -22.78 13.25
C ARG A 100 -1.83 -24.00 12.74
N LEU A 101 -1.20 -24.79 11.88
CA LEU A 101 -1.76 -26.03 11.34
C LEU A 101 -1.79 -27.15 12.39
N ASP A 102 -0.87 -27.17 13.35
CA ASP A 102 -0.83 -28.13 14.45
C ASP A 102 -1.03 -27.48 15.85
N PRO A 103 -2.28 -27.11 16.19
CA PRO A 103 -2.58 -26.39 17.43
C PRO A 103 -2.23 -27.16 18.72
N LEU A 104 -1.97 -28.48 18.65
CA LEU A 104 -1.64 -29.31 19.80
C LEU A 104 -0.22 -29.12 20.34
N GLU A 105 0.72 -28.57 19.54
CA GLU A 105 2.13 -28.37 19.95
C GLU A 105 2.38 -26.98 20.60
N THR A 106 1.34 -26.16 20.75
CA THR A 106 1.44 -24.69 20.94
C THR A 106 1.92 -24.22 22.34
N ILE A 107 2.20 -25.11 23.30
CA ILE A 107 2.57 -24.69 24.67
C ILE A 107 4.08 -24.37 24.82
N GLY A 108 4.92 -24.70 23.82
CA GLY A 108 6.37 -24.40 23.83
C GLY A 108 6.73 -23.03 23.26
N GLN A 109 7.36 -22.18 24.07
CA GLN A 109 8.11 -20.95 23.76
C GLN A 109 8.24 -20.57 22.25
N GLY A 110 7.36 -19.70 21.76
CA GLY A 110 7.62 -18.98 20.51
C GLY A 110 8.54 -17.80 20.78
N GLU A 111 9.74 -17.81 20.21
CA GLU A 111 10.65 -16.66 20.25
C GLU A 111 9.99 -15.48 19.54
N ALA A 112 9.73 -14.38 20.27
CA ALA A 112 9.08 -13.23 19.69
C ALA A 112 10.00 -12.63 18.60
N PRO A 113 9.50 -12.43 17.37
CA PRO A 113 10.34 -11.93 16.27
C PRO A 113 10.96 -10.58 16.62
N THR A 114 12.26 -10.46 16.39
CA THR A 114 13.02 -9.25 16.70
C THR A 114 12.47 -8.04 15.91
N VAL A 115 12.44 -6.86 16.54
CA VAL A 115 11.94 -5.62 15.90
C VAL A 115 12.64 -5.32 14.56
N GLY A 116 13.94 -5.61 14.46
CA GLY A 116 14.68 -5.47 13.20
C GLY A 116 14.12 -6.35 12.08
N GLN A 117 13.73 -7.57 12.39
CA GLN A 117 13.16 -8.52 11.43
C GLN A 117 11.78 -8.06 10.94
N ARG A 118 10.97 -7.47 11.83
CA ARG A 118 9.69 -6.86 11.45
C ARG A 118 9.83 -5.71 10.45
N ARG A 119 10.98 -5.00 10.44
CA ARG A 119 11.22 -3.90 9.49
C ARG A 119 11.46 -4.41 8.07
N THR A 120 12.10 -5.56 7.93
CA THR A 120 12.46 -6.13 6.62
C THR A 120 11.47 -7.17 6.10
N GLU A 121 10.43 -7.45 6.88
CA GLU A 121 9.41 -8.45 6.58
C GLU A 121 8.73 -8.20 5.22
N ARG A 122 8.73 -9.22 4.35
CA ARG A 122 8.08 -9.26 3.02
C ARG A 122 8.48 -8.16 2.01
N ILE A 123 9.62 -7.48 2.22
CA ILE A 123 10.12 -6.50 1.24
C ILE A 123 10.43 -7.18 -0.09
N LEU A 124 11.09 -8.33 -0.05
CA LEU A 124 11.47 -9.07 -1.25
C LEU A 124 10.23 -9.54 -2.03
N ASP A 125 9.23 -10.10 -1.34
CA ASP A 125 7.96 -10.52 -1.94
C ASP A 125 7.29 -9.36 -2.69
N SER A 126 7.21 -8.20 -2.03
CA SER A 126 6.65 -6.98 -2.61
C SER A 126 7.47 -6.47 -3.79
N ALA A 127 8.81 -6.51 -3.69
CA ALA A 127 9.70 -6.09 -4.77
C ALA A 127 9.52 -6.93 -6.03
N LEU A 128 9.49 -8.27 -5.86
CA LEU A 128 9.35 -9.20 -6.97
C LEU A 128 7.94 -9.15 -7.56
N ALA A 129 6.90 -9.15 -6.73
CA ALA A 129 5.52 -9.04 -7.19
C ALA A 129 5.25 -7.70 -7.88
N GLY A 130 5.75 -6.60 -7.32
CA GLY A 130 5.69 -5.27 -7.91
C GLY A 130 6.41 -5.22 -9.24
N GLY A 131 7.65 -5.70 -9.28
CA GLY A 131 8.44 -5.72 -10.50
C GLY A 131 7.82 -6.56 -11.61
N LEU A 132 7.34 -7.76 -11.31
CA LEU A 132 6.67 -8.59 -12.31
C LEU A 132 5.35 -7.96 -12.77
N THR A 133 4.51 -7.47 -11.86
CA THR A 133 3.23 -6.84 -12.20
C THR A 133 3.46 -5.59 -13.06
N GLY A 134 4.34 -4.68 -12.63
CA GLY A 134 4.67 -3.47 -13.37
C GLY A 134 5.33 -3.75 -14.72
N GLY A 135 6.20 -4.76 -14.77
CA GLY A 135 6.84 -5.24 -16.00
C GLY A 135 5.82 -5.77 -17.01
N VAL A 136 4.95 -6.69 -16.58
CA VAL A 136 3.89 -7.28 -17.44
C VAL A 136 2.91 -6.21 -17.90
N LEU A 137 2.45 -5.35 -16.99
CA LEU A 137 1.49 -4.29 -17.33
C LEU A 137 2.09 -3.30 -18.34
N SER A 138 3.35 -2.89 -18.15
CA SER A 138 4.03 -2.03 -19.11
C SER A 138 4.29 -2.73 -20.44
N ALA A 139 4.67 -4.01 -20.42
CA ALA A 139 4.89 -4.78 -21.65
C ALA A 139 3.60 -4.92 -22.47
N ALA A 140 2.45 -5.10 -21.81
CA ALA A 140 1.14 -5.21 -22.43
C ALA A 140 0.70 -3.89 -23.11
N PHE A 141 0.89 -2.74 -22.44
CA PHE A 141 0.40 -1.45 -22.95
C PHE A 141 1.41 -0.65 -23.78
N ARG A 142 2.72 -0.83 -23.52
CA ARG A 142 3.80 -0.04 -24.14
C ARG A 142 4.81 -0.89 -24.92
N GLY A 143 4.59 -2.21 -24.98
CA GLY A 143 5.44 -3.15 -25.71
C GLY A 143 6.58 -3.76 -24.88
N ARG A 144 7.07 -4.91 -25.37
CA ARG A 144 8.01 -5.81 -24.66
C ARG A 144 9.31 -5.13 -24.22
N GLY A 145 9.81 -4.16 -24.99
CA GLY A 145 11.04 -3.42 -24.67
C GLY A 145 10.97 -2.59 -23.38
N THR A 146 9.77 -2.34 -22.84
CA THR A 146 9.58 -1.58 -21.60
C THR A 146 9.57 -2.43 -20.34
N PHE A 147 9.52 -3.77 -20.46
CA PHE A 147 9.38 -4.70 -19.34
C PHE A 147 10.45 -4.47 -18.25
N GLY A 148 11.73 -4.49 -18.61
CA GLY A 148 12.82 -4.44 -17.63
C GLY A 148 12.86 -3.12 -16.86
N LYS A 149 12.67 -1.99 -17.55
CA LYS A 149 12.66 -0.65 -16.92
C LYS A 149 11.48 -0.51 -15.96
N ALA A 150 10.27 -0.92 -16.40
CA ALA A 150 9.07 -0.84 -15.58
C ALA A 150 9.10 -1.82 -14.39
N ALA A 151 9.67 -3.02 -14.59
CA ALA A 151 9.83 -3.98 -13.52
C ALA A 151 10.76 -3.47 -12.43
N PHE A 152 11.92 -2.92 -12.81
CA PHE A 152 12.84 -2.36 -11.83
C PHE A 152 12.23 -1.19 -11.04
N THR A 153 11.61 -0.23 -11.72
CA THR A 153 11.02 0.93 -11.05
C THR A 153 9.84 0.54 -10.16
N SER A 154 8.96 -0.35 -10.63
CA SER A 154 7.83 -0.82 -9.83
C SER A 154 8.27 -1.64 -8.62
N GLY A 155 9.29 -2.48 -8.77
CA GLY A 155 9.90 -3.21 -7.65
C GLY A 155 10.50 -2.27 -6.59
N LEU A 156 11.16 -1.19 -7.01
CA LEU A 156 11.71 -0.19 -6.09
C LEU A 156 10.62 0.61 -5.36
N ILE A 157 9.56 1.00 -6.07
CA ILE A 157 8.42 1.70 -5.48
C ILE A 157 7.73 0.82 -4.44
N THR A 158 7.45 -0.43 -4.78
CA THR A 158 6.77 -1.38 -3.87
C THR A 158 7.65 -1.77 -2.67
N SER A 159 8.96 -1.88 -2.86
CA SER A 159 9.92 -2.06 -1.75
C SER A 159 9.90 -0.89 -0.77
N THR A 160 9.94 0.34 -1.30
CA THR A 160 9.89 1.57 -0.50
C THR A 160 8.57 1.68 0.26
N LEU A 161 7.44 1.37 -0.41
CA LEU A 161 6.13 1.38 0.23
C LEU A 161 6.02 0.32 1.33
N GLN A 162 6.53 -0.88 1.09
CA GLN A 162 6.55 -1.95 2.10
C GLN A 162 7.40 -1.56 3.31
N LEU A 163 8.56 -0.92 3.10
CA LEU A 163 9.37 -0.33 4.18
C LEU A 163 8.57 0.68 4.99
N GLY A 164 7.85 1.59 4.33
CA GLY A 164 6.99 2.58 4.99
C GLY A 164 5.93 1.94 5.88
N VAL A 165 5.20 0.94 5.35
CA VAL A 165 4.19 0.19 6.10
C VAL A 165 4.81 -0.54 7.29
N ASN A 166 5.98 -1.15 7.11
CA ASN A 166 6.67 -1.86 8.19
C ASN A 166 7.13 -0.89 9.29
N GLN A 167 7.66 0.28 8.93
CA GLN A 167 8.03 1.33 9.89
C GLN A 167 6.82 1.86 10.65
N PHE A 168 5.71 2.11 9.95
CA PHE A 168 4.46 2.55 10.59
C PHE A 168 3.94 1.49 11.58
N ARG A 169 4.03 0.20 11.22
CA ARG A 169 3.66 -0.90 12.12
C ARG A 169 4.53 -0.92 13.37
N VAL A 170 5.85 -0.78 13.23
CA VAL A 170 6.78 -0.73 14.38
C VAL A 170 6.51 0.51 15.24
N MET A 171 6.28 1.67 14.64
CA MET A 171 5.93 2.89 15.35
C MET A 171 4.64 2.71 16.17
N ARG A 172 3.61 2.12 15.57
CA ARG A 172 2.35 1.80 16.27
C ARG A 172 2.57 0.84 17.44
N LEU A 173 3.39 -0.21 17.25
CA LEU A 173 3.71 -1.16 18.32
C LEU A 173 4.45 -0.47 19.46
N ASN A 174 5.42 0.39 19.17
CA ASN A 174 6.15 1.16 20.18
C ASN A 174 5.23 2.11 20.95
N TYR A 175 4.27 2.74 20.25
CA TYR A 175 3.27 3.61 20.87
C TYR A 175 2.40 2.85 21.87
N LEU A 176 1.85 1.70 21.46
CA LEU A 176 1.02 0.86 22.34
C LEU A 176 1.82 0.21 23.49
N ALA A 177 3.09 -0.15 23.25
CA ALA A 177 3.97 -0.69 24.28
C ALA A 177 4.33 0.37 25.34
N GLY A 178 4.48 1.63 24.94
CA GLY A 178 4.75 2.76 25.84
C GLY A 178 3.61 3.00 26.84
N GLU A 179 2.35 2.82 26.42
CA GLU A 179 1.19 2.91 27.31
C GLU A 179 1.08 1.72 28.27
N SER A 180 1.69 0.59 27.93
CA SER A 180 1.65 -0.65 28.70
C SER A 180 2.80 -0.79 29.70
N SER A 181 3.67 0.22 29.82
CA SER A 181 4.69 0.24 30.87
C SER A 181 4.05 0.88 32.11
N PRO A 182 3.49 0.11 33.07
CA PRO A 182 3.03 0.69 34.32
C PRO A 182 4.22 1.42 34.93
N SER A 183 4.05 2.72 35.14
CA SER A 183 4.91 3.47 36.05
C SER A 183 5.06 2.63 37.32
N PRO A 184 6.28 2.41 37.85
CA PRO A 184 6.49 1.59 39.04
C PRO A 184 5.81 2.25 40.24
N ALA A 185 4.51 2.00 40.38
CA ALA A 185 3.73 2.33 41.55
C ALA A 185 4.09 1.28 42.61
N GLY A 186 4.85 1.72 43.62
CA GLY A 186 4.93 1.01 44.89
C GLY A 186 6.25 0.31 45.20
N SER A 187 7.36 1.04 45.19
CA SER A 187 8.36 0.83 46.25
C SER A 187 7.89 1.60 47.49
N THR A 188 6.92 1.04 48.23
CA THR A 188 6.66 1.42 49.62
C THR A 188 7.84 0.94 50.48
N PRO A 189 8.62 1.82 51.13
CA PRO A 189 9.50 1.38 52.22
C PRO A 189 8.64 0.95 53.42
N PRO A 190 9.12 -0.01 54.24
CA PRO A 190 8.37 -0.55 55.36
C PRO A 190 8.25 0.47 56.50
N SER A 191 7.01 0.77 56.88
CA SER A 191 6.51 1.00 58.25
C SER A 191 7.36 1.82 59.24
N THR A 192 6.92 3.06 59.50
CA THR A 192 7.05 3.72 60.82
C THR A 192 5.70 4.38 61.19
N PRO A 193 5.13 4.15 62.40
CA PRO A 193 3.80 4.64 62.82
C PRO A 193 3.79 6.13 63.30
N PRO A 194 2.59 6.74 63.54
CA PRO A 194 2.29 8.17 63.34
C PRO A 194 2.33 8.99 64.66
N PRO A 195 2.16 10.34 64.71
CA PRO A 195 0.83 10.98 64.61
C PRO A 195 0.76 12.45 64.07
N VAL A 196 -0.48 12.92 63.98
CA VAL A 196 -0.98 14.32 64.01
C VAL A 196 -1.38 14.96 62.68
N SER A 197 -2.70 14.97 62.53
CA SER A 197 -3.57 15.65 61.59
C SER A 197 -3.61 17.17 61.77
N LEU A 198 -3.60 17.92 60.65
CA LEU A 198 -4.17 19.28 60.55
C LEU A 198 -4.86 19.46 59.17
N PRO A 199 -5.95 20.26 59.10
CA PRO A 199 -6.89 20.32 57.97
C PRO A 199 -6.41 21.15 56.76
N PRO A 200 -7.03 20.97 55.58
CA PRO A 200 -6.61 21.59 54.33
C PRO A 200 -7.02 23.06 54.19
N THR A 201 -6.04 23.92 53.93
CA THR A 201 -6.26 25.29 53.42
C THR A 201 -6.32 25.23 51.89
N PRO A 202 -7.44 25.61 51.25
CA PRO A 202 -7.50 25.72 49.79
C PRO A 202 -6.91 27.06 49.35
N THR A 203 -5.63 27.08 49.00
CA THR A 203 -5.03 28.25 48.33
C THR A 203 -5.22 28.07 46.82
N PHE A 204 -6.31 28.63 46.32
CA PHE A 204 -6.52 28.98 44.91
C PHE A 204 -5.54 30.10 44.57
N ASP A 205 -4.29 29.76 44.28
CA ASP A 205 -3.31 30.73 43.84
C ASP A 205 -2.97 30.53 42.36
N THR A 206 -3.27 31.62 41.65
CA THR A 206 -2.55 32.08 40.46
C THR A 206 -2.59 31.19 39.21
N LEU A 207 -3.75 31.24 38.55
CA LEU A 207 -3.82 31.42 37.09
C LEU A 207 -2.99 32.65 36.69
N LYS A 208 -1.67 32.48 36.56
CA LYS A 208 -0.82 33.41 35.85
C LYS A 208 -0.88 33.03 34.37
N SER A 209 -1.82 33.65 33.69
CA SER A 209 -1.89 33.78 32.25
C SER A 209 -0.64 34.50 31.75
N ASP A 210 0.43 33.75 31.47
CA ASP A 210 1.50 34.18 30.59
C ASP A 210 0.96 34.12 29.16
N LEU A 211 0.57 35.28 28.65
CA LEU A 211 0.32 35.53 27.25
C LEU A 211 1.56 35.16 26.43
N PRO A 212 1.48 34.28 25.42
CA PRO A 212 2.57 34.09 24.50
C PRO A 212 2.75 35.37 23.68
N ILE A 213 3.91 36.00 23.87
CA ILE A 213 4.46 36.99 22.94
C ILE A 213 4.45 36.35 21.53
N PRO A 214 3.91 36.99 20.48
CA PRO A 214 3.97 36.47 19.13
C PRO A 214 5.43 36.42 18.68
N GLN A 215 6.04 35.24 18.71
CA GLN A 215 7.30 35.01 17.99
C GLN A 215 6.96 34.74 16.53
N PRO A 216 7.43 35.57 15.58
CA PRO A 216 7.31 35.29 14.16
C PRO A 216 8.36 34.23 13.80
N ALA A 217 7.98 32.96 13.96
CA ALA A 217 8.75 31.85 13.45
C ALA A 217 7.78 30.79 12.92
N ASP A 218 7.14 31.13 11.80
CA ASP A 218 6.39 30.19 10.95
C ASP A 218 7.35 29.09 10.50
N LYS A 219 7.45 28.04 11.32
CA LYS A 219 8.01 26.77 10.87
C LYS A 219 6.94 26.18 9.94
N PRO A 220 7.22 26.08 8.63
CA PRO A 220 6.23 25.62 7.67
C PRO A 220 5.74 24.26 8.11
N SER A 221 4.41 24.12 8.13
CA SER A 221 3.75 22.89 8.55
C SER A 221 4.23 21.73 7.65
N LEU A 222 4.25 20.51 8.19
CA LEU A 222 4.71 19.32 7.46
C LEU A 222 4.05 19.17 6.06
N PRO A 223 2.74 19.45 5.88
CA PRO A 223 2.10 19.47 4.56
C PRO A 223 2.68 20.52 3.61
N GLU A 224 3.06 21.68 4.13
CA GLU A 224 3.61 22.80 3.38
C GLU A 224 4.99 22.44 2.82
N ARG A 225 5.84 21.77 3.63
CA ARG A 225 7.13 21.23 3.19
C ARG A 225 6.99 20.17 2.09
N MET A 226 5.94 19.35 2.12
CA MET A 226 5.63 18.40 1.05
C MET A 226 5.24 19.11 -0.25
N MET A 227 4.40 20.15 -0.17
CA MET A 227 4.02 20.96 -1.34
C MET A 227 5.24 21.66 -1.97
N THR A 228 6.16 22.21 -1.18
CA THR A 228 7.38 22.86 -1.70
C THR A 228 8.36 21.86 -2.33
N SER A 229 8.44 20.64 -1.80
CA SER A 229 9.28 19.58 -2.36
C SER A 229 8.74 19.06 -3.69
N LEU A 230 7.41 18.92 -3.81
CA LEU A 230 6.77 18.47 -5.05
C LEU A 230 6.88 19.50 -6.18
N SER A 231 6.82 20.80 -5.89
CA SER A 231 6.99 21.86 -6.89
C SER A 231 8.44 21.98 -7.41
N THR A 232 9.42 21.49 -6.65
CA THR A 232 10.83 21.49 -7.06
C THR A 232 11.12 20.34 -8.05
N PHE A 233 10.42 19.21 -7.93
CA PHE A 233 10.62 18.03 -8.77
C PHE A 233 9.73 17.98 -10.01
N LEU A 234 8.59 18.67 -9.98
CA LEU A 234 7.73 18.85 -11.13
C LEU A 234 7.83 20.31 -11.55
N PRO A 235 8.59 20.65 -12.61
CA PRO A 235 8.47 21.95 -13.24
C PRO A 235 7.05 22.08 -13.82
N VAL A 236 6.12 22.47 -12.97
CA VAL A 236 4.75 22.84 -13.33
C VAL A 236 4.88 24.12 -14.13
N ARG A 237 5.14 23.96 -15.42
CA ARG A 237 5.09 25.05 -16.38
C ARG A 237 3.65 25.55 -16.36
N LYS A 238 3.43 26.78 -15.89
CA LYS A 238 2.12 27.41 -15.98
C LYS A 238 1.77 27.48 -17.47
N LEU A 239 0.84 26.64 -17.89
CA LEU A 239 0.33 26.65 -19.26
C LEU A 239 -0.31 28.02 -19.47
N THR A 240 0.17 28.76 -20.47
CA THR A 240 -0.43 30.07 -20.77
C THR A 240 -1.87 29.87 -21.25
N ASN A 241 -2.74 30.85 -21.04
CA ASN A 241 -4.14 30.76 -21.48
C ASN A 241 -4.25 30.43 -22.99
N GLN A 242 -3.27 30.88 -23.78
CA GLN A 242 -3.19 30.60 -25.21
C GLN A 242 -2.86 29.13 -25.50
N GLU A 243 -1.82 28.57 -24.87
CA GLU A 243 -1.49 27.14 -25.01
C GLU A 243 -2.64 26.23 -24.53
N TYR A 244 -3.39 26.67 -23.52
CA TYR A 244 -4.57 25.95 -23.05
C TYR A 244 -5.68 25.92 -24.12
N LEU A 245 -5.93 27.04 -24.79
CA LEU A 245 -6.89 27.13 -25.89
C LEU A 245 -6.45 26.28 -27.10
N GLU A 246 -5.17 26.33 -27.48
CA GLU A 246 -4.62 25.47 -28.55
C GLU A 246 -4.77 23.98 -28.21
N THR A 247 -4.56 23.61 -26.95
CA THR A 247 -4.74 22.23 -26.48
C THR A 247 -6.21 21.81 -26.55
N LEU A 248 -7.14 22.72 -26.27
CA LEU A 248 -8.58 22.47 -26.39
C LEU A 248 -9.04 22.32 -27.84
N GLU A 249 -8.57 23.19 -28.74
CA GLU A 249 -8.87 23.11 -30.17
C GLU A 249 -8.35 21.81 -30.77
N LYS A 250 -7.11 21.42 -30.46
CA LYS A 250 -6.54 20.15 -30.90
C LYS A 250 -7.33 18.93 -30.39
N LYS A 251 -7.83 18.99 -29.15
CA LYS A 251 -8.71 17.93 -28.61
C LYS A 251 -10.06 17.91 -29.32
N LYS A 252 -10.63 19.07 -29.63
CA LYS A 252 -11.89 19.18 -30.39
C LYS A 252 -11.74 18.55 -31.78
N GLU A 253 -10.69 18.89 -32.53
CA GLU A 253 -10.42 18.30 -33.85
C GLU A 253 -10.24 16.78 -33.78
N GLY A 254 -9.56 16.27 -32.75
CA GLY A 254 -9.40 14.83 -32.53
C GLY A 254 -10.72 14.11 -32.28
N VAL A 255 -11.64 14.73 -31.53
CA VAL A 255 -12.98 14.18 -31.28
C VAL A 255 -13.85 14.23 -32.52
N GLU A 256 -13.82 15.33 -33.28
CA GLU A 256 -14.55 15.46 -34.55
C GLU A 256 -14.07 14.43 -35.59
N THR A 257 -12.76 14.18 -35.64
CA THR A 257 -12.17 13.13 -36.49
C THR A 257 -12.70 11.74 -36.11
N ARG A 258 -12.77 11.43 -34.80
CA ARG A 258 -13.33 10.16 -34.32
C ARG A 258 -14.83 10.03 -34.59
N LEU A 259 -15.61 11.11 -34.45
CA LEU A 259 -17.04 11.08 -34.80
C LEU A 259 -17.24 10.77 -36.27
N LYS A 260 -16.42 11.36 -37.15
CA LYS A 260 -16.50 11.11 -38.59
C LYS A 260 -16.15 9.66 -38.94
N GLU A 261 -15.10 9.11 -38.33
CA GLU A 261 -14.71 7.71 -38.49
C GLU A 261 -15.85 6.74 -38.11
N ILE A 262 -16.53 7.02 -36.99
CA ILE A 262 -17.68 6.22 -36.53
C ILE A 262 -18.86 6.31 -37.50
N ALA A 263 -19.16 7.51 -38.01
CA ALA A 263 -20.25 7.70 -38.98
C ALA A 263 -19.96 6.95 -40.30
N ASP A 264 -18.71 6.97 -40.77
CA ASP A 264 -18.28 6.25 -41.97
C ASP A 264 -18.28 4.71 -41.77
N GLU A 265 -18.01 4.23 -40.56
CA GLU A 265 -18.17 2.82 -40.18
C GLU A 265 -19.65 2.41 -40.13
N GLU A 266 -20.52 3.25 -39.57
CA GLU A 266 -21.96 2.98 -39.48
C GLU A 266 -22.58 2.84 -40.88
N VAL A 267 -22.24 3.73 -41.83
CA VAL A 267 -22.67 3.62 -43.23
C VAL A 267 -22.19 2.32 -43.86
N ARG A 268 -20.91 1.94 -43.65
CA ARG A 268 -20.37 0.68 -44.16
C ARG A 268 -21.09 -0.55 -43.60
N MET A 269 -21.47 -0.52 -42.32
CA MET A 269 -22.25 -1.59 -41.70
C MET A 269 -23.66 -1.71 -42.32
N TYR A 270 -24.34 -0.58 -42.55
CA TYR A 270 -25.65 -0.57 -43.21
C TYR A 270 -25.57 -1.12 -44.66
N GLU A 271 -24.57 -0.72 -45.44
CA GLU A 271 -24.36 -1.24 -46.80
C GLU A 271 -24.00 -2.73 -46.82
N TRP A 272 -23.30 -3.23 -45.81
CA TRP A 272 -22.99 -4.64 -45.68
C TRP A 272 -24.26 -5.46 -45.35
N ALA A 273 -25.10 -4.96 -44.45
CA ALA A 273 -26.35 -5.60 -44.06
C ALA A 273 -27.36 -5.65 -45.22
N ASP A 274 -27.50 -4.57 -46.00
CA ASP A 274 -28.39 -4.55 -47.18
C ASP A 274 -27.96 -5.56 -48.27
N ARG A 275 -26.65 -5.77 -48.43
CA ARG A 275 -26.11 -6.80 -49.34
C ARG A 275 -26.42 -8.23 -48.91
N GLN A 276 -26.36 -8.52 -47.61
CA GLN A 276 -26.73 -9.82 -47.05
C GLN A 276 -28.22 -10.12 -47.24
N GLY A 277 -29.10 -9.13 -47.05
CA GLY A 277 -30.54 -9.30 -47.20
C GLY A 277 -31.02 -9.54 -48.64
N LYS A 278 -30.21 -9.18 -49.65
CA LYS A 278 -30.54 -9.35 -51.07
C LYS A 278 -30.02 -10.64 -51.69
N GLN A 279 -29.24 -11.47 -50.98
CA GLN A 279 -28.86 -12.78 -51.51
C GLN A 279 -30.08 -13.71 -51.53
N PRO A 280 -30.58 -14.12 -52.70
CA PRO A 280 -31.69 -15.06 -52.78
C PRO A 280 -31.24 -16.41 -52.21
N SER A 281 -32.00 -16.93 -51.26
CA SER A 281 -31.86 -18.26 -50.67
C SER A 281 -32.03 -19.37 -51.69
#